data_AF-A0A3E4LHP5-F1
#
_entry.id   AF-A0A3E4LHP5-F1
#
_cell.length_a   1.000
_cell.length_b   1.000
_cell.length_c   1.000
_cell.angle_alpha   90.00
_cell.angle_beta   90.00
_cell.angle_gamma   90.00
#
_symmetry.space_group_name_H-M   'P 1'
#
loop_
_entity.id
_entity.type
_entity.pdbx_description
1 polymer ?
#
loop_
_entity_poly.entity_id
_entity_poly.type
_entity_poly.pdbx_seq_one_letter_code
_entity_poly.pdbx_strand_id
1 'polypeptide(L)'
;MNKQKHLNLEARILIETLLNDHHSFKSIARKLVKNCTTISKEIKGHICFEKTGALGRSFNDCRVAFLHQCSIQKFYQHCFYSNNKLC
;
A
#
# COMPACT_ATOMS: atom_id res chain seq x y z
N MET A 1 -6.97 -9.11 24.98
CA MET A 1 -6.90 -10.55 24.63
C MET A 1 -7.02 -10.71 23.12
N ASN A 2 -5.92 -11.04 22.44
CA ASN A 2 -5.88 -11.11 20.98
C ASN A 2 -6.58 -12.40 20.51
N LYS A 3 -7.84 -12.32 20.06
CA LYS A 3 -8.65 -13.46 19.63
C LYS A 3 -8.28 -13.97 18.22
N GLN A 4 -7.29 -13.37 17.58
CA GLN A 4 -6.92 -13.68 16.20
C GLN A 4 -6.04 -14.93 16.17
N LYS A 5 -6.57 -16.04 15.62
CA LYS A 5 -5.76 -17.21 15.29
C LYS A 5 -4.69 -16.77 14.29
N HIS A 6 -3.42 -16.95 14.64
CA HIS A 6 -2.30 -16.60 13.80
C HIS A 6 -2.36 -17.39 12.48
N LEU A 7 -2.11 -16.74 11.34
CA LEU A 7 -1.81 -17.45 10.10
C LEU A 7 -0.45 -18.11 10.28
N ASN A 8 -0.33 -19.37 9.86
CA ASN A 8 0.96 -20.06 9.82
C ASN A 8 1.76 -19.60 8.61
N LEU A 9 3.05 -19.92 8.59
CA LEU A 9 3.98 -19.54 7.53
C LEU A 9 3.50 -20.04 6.16
N GLU A 10 3.07 -21.31 6.07
CA GLU A 10 2.54 -21.91 4.83
C GLU A 10 1.36 -21.11 4.25
N ALA A 11 0.41 -20.69 5.09
CA ALA A 11 -0.71 -19.89 4.62
C ALA A 11 -0.27 -18.52 4.11
N ARG A 12 0.79 -17.92 4.66
CA ARG A 12 1.36 -16.64 4.20
C ARG A 12 2.04 -16.80 2.85
N ILE A 13 2.85 -17.83 2.68
CA ILE A 13 3.49 -18.18 1.41
C ILE A 13 2.42 -18.41 0.33
N LEU A 14 1.33 -19.11 0.68
CA LEU A 14 0.23 -19.33 -0.27
C LEU A 14 -0.51 -18.03 -0.61
N ILE A 15 -0.74 -17.13 0.36
CA ILE A 15 -1.31 -15.80 0.08
C ILE A 15 -0.43 -15.06 -0.92
N GLU A 16 0.89 -14.99 -0.67
CA GLU A 16 1.85 -14.31 -1.54
C GLU A 16 1.84 -14.89 -2.96
N THR A 17 1.93 -16.20 -3.09
CA THR A 17 1.91 -16.90 -4.38
C THR A 17 0.64 -16.55 -5.17
N LEU A 18 -0.53 -16.65 -4.54
CA LEU A 18 -1.80 -16.36 -5.20
C LEU A 18 -1.99 -14.87 -5.53
N LEU A 19 -1.41 -13.96 -4.75
CA LEU A 19 -1.40 -12.54 -5.09
C LEU A 19 -0.54 -12.25 -6.32
N ASN A 20 0.61 -12.90 -6.44
CA ASN A 20 1.47 -12.82 -7.62
C ASN A 20 0.76 -13.36 -8.87
N ASP A 21 -0.10 -14.37 -8.70
CA ASP A 21 -0.98 -14.91 -9.74
C ASP A 21 -2.29 -14.10 -9.94
N HIS A 22 -2.36 -12.87 -9.40
CA HIS A 22 -3.50 -11.95 -9.51
C HIS A 22 -4.85 -12.47 -8.97
N HIS A 23 -4.85 -13.43 -8.04
CA HIS A 23 -6.09 -13.88 -7.42
C HIS A 23 -6.70 -12.81 -6.51
N SER A 24 -8.03 -12.66 -6.58
CA SER A 24 -8.75 -11.78 -5.66
C SER A 24 -8.71 -12.30 -4.22
N PHE A 25 -8.82 -11.40 -3.23
CA PHE A 25 -8.87 -11.77 -1.81
C PHE A 25 -10.00 -12.76 -1.48
N LYS A 26 -11.13 -12.70 -2.20
CA LYS A 26 -12.24 -13.67 -2.04
C LYS A 26 -11.87 -15.07 -2.56
N SER A 27 -11.05 -15.17 -3.60
CA SER A 27 -10.57 -16.46 -4.12
C SER A 27 -9.56 -17.09 -3.15
N ILE A 28 -8.59 -16.30 -2.70
CA ILE A 28 -7.57 -16.71 -1.71
C ILE A 28 -8.24 -17.17 -0.39
N ALA A 29 -9.20 -16.39 0.10
CA ALA A 29 -9.96 -16.71 1.29
C ALA A 29 -10.69 -18.06 1.20
N ARG A 30 -11.29 -18.37 0.04
CA ARG A 30 -11.94 -19.65 -0.23
C ARG A 30 -10.93 -20.80 -0.21
N LYS A 31 -9.76 -20.62 -0.83
CA LYS A 31 -8.68 -21.63 -0.87
C LYS A 31 -8.16 -21.98 0.53
N LEU A 32 -8.05 -20.99 1.42
CA LEU A 32 -7.53 -21.13 2.79
C LEU A 32 -8.61 -21.43 3.84
N VAL A 33 -9.89 -21.49 3.45
CA VAL A 33 -11.03 -21.61 4.37
C VAL A 33 -10.96 -20.52 5.47
N LYS A 34 -10.76 -19.27 5.04
CA LYS A 34 -10.73 -18.07 5.89
C LYS A 34 -11.68 -16.99 5.37
N ASN A 35 -11.89 -15.95 6.17
CA ASN A 35 -12.58 -14.75 5.73
C ASN A 35 -11.64 -13.85 4.90
N CYS A 36 -12.15 -13.23 3.84
CA CYS A 36 -11.36 -12.29 3.03
C CYS A 36 -10.87 -11.06 3.82
N THR A 37 -11.55 -10.70 4.90
CA THR A 37 -11.09 -9.67 5.84
C THR A 37 -9.87 -10.11 6.63
N THR A 38 -9.70 -11.40 6.92
CA THR A 38 -8.48 -11.95 7.51
C THR A 38 -7.32 -11.82 6.54
N ILE A 39 -7.51 -12.18 5.27
CA ILE A 39 -6.50 -12.02 4.21
C ILE A 39 -6.13 -10.54 4.04
N SER A 40 -7.11 -9.64 4.00
CA SER A 40 -6.84 -8.20 3.88
C SER A 40 -6.06 -7.64 5.07
N LYS A 41 -6.36 -8.08 6.30
CA LYS A 41 -5.62 -7.66 7.50
C LYS A 41 -4.19 -8.17 7.50
N GLU A 42 -3.99 -9.42 7.07
CA GLU A 42 -2.65 -10.01 6.94
C GLU A 42 -1.80 -9.19 5.98
N ILE A 43 -2.31 -8.95 4.77
CA ILE A 43 -1.61 -8.18 3.74
C ILE A 43 -1.30 -6.77 4.27
N LYS A 44 -2.29 -6.06 4.79
CA LYS A 44 -2.08 -4.69 5.32
C LYS A 44 -1.05 -4.62 6.43
N GLY A 45 -0.92 -5.66 7.26
CA GLY A 45 0.10 -5.73 8.30
C GLY A 45 1.53 -5.92 7.78
N HIS A 46 1.70 -6.35 6.52
CA HIS A 46 2.99 -6.64 5.89
C HIS A 46 3.28 -5.75 4.68
N ILE A 47 2.41 -4.79 4.33
CA ILE A 47 2.72 -3.80 3.30
C ILE A 47 3.79 -2.85 3.84
N CYS A 48 4.92 -2.80 3.15
CA CYS A 48 5.95 -1.78 3.35
C CYS A 48 5.75 -0.64 2.33
N PHE A 49 5.63 0.59 2.82
CA PHE A 49 5.58 1.78 1.97
C PHE A 49 6.96 2.40 1.88
N GLU A 50 7.62 2.24 0.74
CA GLU A 50 8.90 2.90 0.48
C GLU A 50 8.69 4.28 -0.13
N LYS A 51 9.35 5.28 0.45
CA LYS A 51 9.37 6.65 -0.07
C LYS A 51 10.50 6.77 -1.09
N THR A 52 10.26 6.33 -2.31
CA THR A 52 11.22 6.46 -3.40
C THR A 52 11.20 7.88 -3.96
N GLY A 53 12.38 8.47 -4.18
CA GLY A 53 12.51 9.85 -4.62
C GLY A 53 13.94 10.16 -5.08
N ALA A 54 14.18 11.40 -5.51
CA ALA A 54 15.51 11.84 -5.92
C ALA A 54 16.44 12.01 -4.71
N LEU A 55 17.70 11.61 -4.86
CA LEU A 55 18.73 11.82 -3.84
C LEU A 55 18.81 13.30 -3.44
N GLY A 56 18.81 13.57 -2.13
CA GLY A 56 18.88 14.93 -1.58
C GLY A 56 17.56 15.73 -1.68
N ARG A 57 16.45 15.11 -2.10
CA ARG A 57 15.12 15.74 -2.10
C ARG A 57 14.18 15.03 -1.12
N SER A 58 13.29 15.79 -0.50
CA SER A 58 12.22 15.23 0.31
C SER A 58 11.22 14.48 -0.57
N PHE A 59 10.67 13.38 -0.06
CA PHE A 59 9.62 12.64 -0.75
C PHE A 59 8.35 13.47 -0.90
N ASN A 60 7.89 13.61 -2.15
CA ASN A 60 6.67 14.31 -2.53
C ASN A 60 5.67 13.34 -3.17
N ASP A 61 4.66 12.96 -2.40
CA ASP A 61 3.51 12.16 -2.79
C ASP A 61 2.37 12.97 -3.44
N CYS A 62 2.59 14.25 -3.72
CA CYS A 62 1.58 15.06 -4.37
C CYS A 62 1.30 14.56 -5.79
N ARG A 63 0.03 14.28 -6.10
CA ARG A 63 -0.43 13.84 -7.41
C ARG A 63 -0.08 14.83 -8.53
N VAL A 64 -0.12 16.14 -8.26
CA VAL A 64 0.24 17.19 -9.23
C VAL A 64 1.74 17.15 -9.55
N ALA A 65 2.59 16.86 -8.55
CA ALA A 65 4.01 16.65 -8.73
C ALA A 65 4.29 15.39 -9.57
N PHE A 66 3.61 14.27 -9.28
CA PHE A 66 3.70 13.03 -10.06
C PHE A 66 3.31 13.23 -11.54
N LEU A 67 2.26 14.01 -11.81
CA LEU A 67 1.84 14.32 -13.18
C LEU A 67 2.71 15.38 -13.87
N HIS A 68 3.78 15.84 -13.23
CA HIS A 68 4.66 16.92 -13.71
C HIS A 68 3.93 18.24 -14.03
N GLN A 69 2.80 18.48 -13.37
CA GLN A 69 1.99 19.71 -13.53
C GLN A 69 2.38 20.80 -12.53
N CYS A 70 3.54 20.61 -11.91
CA CYS A 70 4.08 21.34 -10.79
C CYS A 70 5.13 22.31 -11.34
N SER A 71 4.80 23.60 -11.48
CA SER A 71 5.74 24.58 -12.02
C SER A 71 6.46 25.33 -10.90
N ILE A 72 7.78 25.54 -11.00
CA ILE A 72 8.60 26.32 -10.06
C ILE A 72 8.04 27.73 -9.83
N GLN A 73 7.32 28.29 -10.81
CA GLN A 73 6.67 29.61 -10.70
C GLN A 73 5.37 29.60 -9.87
N LYS A 74 4.84 28.42 -9.51
CA LYS A 74 3.57 28.23 -8.80
C LYS A 74 3.75 27.48 -7.48
N PHE A 75 4.81 27.81 -6.75
CA PHE A 75 5.06 27.39 -5.35
C PHE A 75 3.91 27.73 -4.36
N TYR A 76 2.80 28.31 -4.82
CA TYR A 76 1.62 28.65 -4.02
C TYR A 76 0.44 27.68 -4.20
N GLN A 77 0.54 26.68 -5.07
CA GLN A 77 -0.47 25.64 -5.14
C GLN A 77 -0.22 24.59 -4.05
N HIS A 78 -0.88 24.79 -2.91
CA HIS A 78 -0.92 23.81 -1.83
C HIS A 78 -1.53 22.51 -2.32
N CYS A 79 -0.83 21.40 -2.11
CA CYS A 79 -1.38 20.09 -2.39
C CYS A 79 -2.21 19.63 -1.18
N PHE A 80 -3.54 19.74 -1.30
CA PHE A 80 -4.49 19.33 -0.25
C PHE A 80 -4.40 17.82 0.09
N TYR A 81 -3.81 17.02 -0.80
CA TYR A 81 -3.66 15.57 -0.59
C TYR A 81 -2.40 15.19 0.19
N SER A 82 -1.38 16.04 0.26
CA SER A 82 -0.08 15.70 0.85
C SER A 82 0.25 16.58 2.04
N ASN A 83 -0.63 16.67 3.04
CA ASN A 83 -0.42 17.42 4.29
C ASN A 83 0.14 18.85 4.05
N ASN A 84 -0.46 19.60 3.13
CA ASN A 84 -0.07 20.96 2.76
C ASN A 84 1.38 21.12 2.25
N LYS A 85 2.06 20.04 1.85
CA LYS A 85 3.34 20.16 1.14
C LYS A 85 3.15 20.98 -0.12
N LEU A 86 4.16 21.79 -0.39
CA LEU A 86 4.29 22.50 -1.66
C LEU A 86 4.49 21.47 -2.77
N CYS A 87 3.78 21.72 -3.86
CA CYS A 87 4.25 21.31 -5.16
C CYS A 87 5.56 22.10 -5.42
#